data_AF-K9RYH6-F1
#
_entry.id   AF-K9RYH6-F1
#
_cell.length_a   1.000
_cell.length_b   1.000
_cell.length_c   1.000
_cell.angle_alpha   90.00
_cell.angle_beta   90.00
_cell.angle_gamma   90.00
#
_symmetry.space_group_name_H-M   'P 1'
#
loop_
_entity.id
_entity.type
_entity.pdbx_description
1 polymer ?
#
loop_
_entity_poly.entity_id
_entity_poly.type
_entity_poly.pdbx_seq_one_letter_code
_entity_poly.pdbx_strand_id
1 'polypeptide(L)' 'MKVKDLSVEELKLLIQETVAETLDTLLIDPDAGKELKSEVKQQLLDSLQQTQAGKRGISADDVARKLGLSW' A
#
# COMPACT_ATOMS: atom_id res chain seq x y z
N MET A 1 2.03 -31.50 20.78
CA MET A 1 1.54 -32.18 19.57
C MET A 1 2.67 -32.17 18.55
N LYS A 2 3.07 -33.32 17.97
CA LYS A 2 4.04 -33.31 16.86
C LYS A 2 3.25 -33.23 15.55
N VAL A 3 3.83 -32.62 14.52
CA VAL A 3 3.17 -32.49 13.19
C VAL A 3 2.72 -33.84 12.65
N LYS A 4 3.51 -34.89 12.88
CA LYS A 4 3.19 -36.27 12.47
C LYS A 4 1.96 -36.88 13.17
N ASP A 5 1.48 -36.25 14.23
CA ASP A 5 0.33 -36.71 15.01
C ASP A 5 -0.98 -36.03 14.51
N LEU A 6 -0.91 -35.12 13.52
CA LEU A 6 -2.08 -34.45 12.93
C LEU A 6 -2.80 -35.39 11.95
N SER A 7 -4.12 -35.37 11.99
CA SER A 7 -4.94 -35.82 10.88
C SER A 7 -4.77 -34.91 9.66
N VAL A 8 -5.19 -35.40 8.50
CA VAL A 8 -5.16 -34.63 7.24
C VAL A 8 -5.97 -33.33 7.36
N GLU A 9 -7.11 -33.37 8.05
CA GLU A 9 -7.97 -32.20 8.20
C GLU A 9 -7.37 -31.16 9.15
N GLU A 10 -6.76 -31.59 10.26
CA GLU A 10 -6.04 -30.67 11.16
C GLU A 10 -4.83 -30.03 10.45
N LEU A 11 -4.12 -30.78 9.61
CA LEU A 11 -3.01 -30.22 8.83
C LEU A 11 -3.49 -29.19 7.79
N LYS A 12 -4.58 -29.47 7.08
CA LYS A 12 -5.17 -28.50 6.12
C LYS A 12 -5.60 -27.21 6.83
N LEU A 13 -6.24 -27.34 8.00
CA LEU A 13 -6.67 -26.19 8.79
C LEU A 13 -5.46 -25.33 9.20
N LEU A 14 -4.40 -25.95 9.73
CA LEU A 14 -3.18 -25.25 10.10
C LEU A 14 -2.55 -24.50 8.91
N ILE A 15 -2.49 -25.13 7.73
CA ILE A 15 -1.98 -24.49 6.52
C ILE A 15 -2.85 -23.31 6.13
N GLN A 16 -4.18 -23.47 6.15
CA GLN A 16 -5.12 -22.43 5.79
C GLN A 16 -5.01 -21.22 6.72
N GLU A 17 -4.92 -21.44 8.03
CA GLU A 17 -4.72 -20.39 9.03
C GLU A 17 -3.39 -19.67 8.80
N THR A 18 -2.30 -20.41 8.62
CA THR A 18 -0.97 -19.82 8.36
C THR A 18 -0.96 -18.96 7.10
N VAL A 19 -1.62 -19.41 6.03
CA VAL A 19 -1.74 -18.64 4.78
C VAL A 19 -2.59 -17.40 5.00
N ALA A 20 -3.72 -17.50 5.71
CA ALA A 20 -4.58 -16.37 6.01
C ALA A 20 -3.82 -15.29 6.82
N GLU A 21 -3.11 -15.69 7.87
CA GLU A 21 -2.25 -14.78 8.65
C GLU A 21 -1.18 -14.12 7.78
N THR A 22 -0.52 -14.89 6.92
CA THR A 22 0.50 -14.35 6.01
C THR A 22 -0.11 -13.33 5.05
N LEU A 23 -1.26 -13.64 4.46
CA LEU A 23 -1.95 -12.73 3.54
C LEU A 23 -2.41 -11.45 4.25
N ASP A 24 -2.89 -11.55 5.48
CA ASP A 24 -3.28 -10.38 6.27
C ASP A 24 -2.10 -9.42 6.44
N THR A 25 -0.90 -9.94 6.73
CA THR A 25 0.30 -9.08 6.84
C THR A 25 0.74 -8.44 5.51
N LEU A 26 0.45 -9.06 4.37
CA LEU A 26 0.86 -8.58 3.05
C LEU A 26 -0.16 -7.63 2.41
N LEU A 27 -1.44 -7.79 2.74
CA LEU A 27 -2.55 -7.10 2.08
C LEU A 27 -3.08 -5.92 2.90
N ILE A 28 -2.67 -5.77 4.15
CA ILE A 28 -3.02 -4.60 4.95
C ILE A 28 -2.16 -3.40 4.54
N ASP A 29 -2.80 -2.22 4.47
CA ASP A 29 -2.11 -0.95 4.31
C ASP A 29 -1.14 -0.72 5.49
N PRO A 30 0.19 -0.65 5.26
CA PRO A 30 1.17 -0.46 6.32
C PRO A 30 1.03 0.87 7.06
N ASP A 31 0.28 1.83 6.50
CA ASP A 31 -0.03 3.13 7.09
C ASP A 31 -1.44 3.19 7.72
N ALA A 32 -2.18 2.08 7.75
CA ALA A 32 -3.48 1.99 8.40
C ALA A 32 -3.41 2.46 9.86
N GLY A 33 -4.31 3.39 10.23
CA GLY A 33 -4.40 3.93 11.59
C GLY A 33 -3.33 4.96 11.96
N LYS A 34 -2.42 5.33 11.05
CA LYS A 34 -1.46 6.41 11.29
C LYS A 34 -2.07 7.78 11.01
N GLU A 35 -1.59 8.79 11.72
CA GLU A 35 -1.93 10.19 11.45
C GLU A 35 -1.01 10.80 10.40
N LEU A 36 -1.55 11.71 9.60
CA LEU A 36 -0.78 12.53 8.67
C LEU A 36 0.13 13.49 9.43
N LYS A 37 1.40 13.53 9.06
CA LYS A 37 2.31 14.58 9.53
C LYS A 37 1.82 15.95 9.07
N SER A 38 1.99 16.96 9.90
CA SER A 38 1.50 18.32 9.65
C SER A 38 2.01 18.89 8.33
N GLU A 39 3.28 18.64 7.99
CA GLU A 39 3.88 19.10 6.73
C GLU A 39 3.24 18.44 5.50
N VAL A 40 2.91 17.14 5.58
CA VAL A 40 2.25 16.42 4.49
C VAL A 40 0.83 16.92 4.31
N LYS A 41 0.10 17.12 5.42
CA LYS A 41 -1.25 17.70 5.39
C LYS A 41 -1.25 19.08 4.73
N GLN A 42 -0.29 19.94 5.07
CA GLN A 42 -0.20 21.27 4.46
C GLN A 42 0.08 21.20 2.96
N GLN A 43 1.02 20.34 2.53
CA GLN A 43 1.32 20.13 1.11
C GLN A 43 0.11 19.67 0.31
N LEU A 44 -0.70 18.76 0.88
CA LEU A 44 -1.93 18.27 0.25
C LEU A 44 -2.98 19.39 0.12
N LEU A 45 -3.14 20.21 1.16
CA LEU A 45 -4.04 21.37 1.11
C LEU A 45 -3.62 22.37 0.04
N ASP A 46 -2.33 22.70 -0.03
CA ASP A 46 -1.79 23.62 -1.03
C ASP A 46 -2.02 23.06 -2.46
N SER A 47 -1.72 21.78 -2.68
CA SER A 47 -1.97 21.08 -3.94
C SER A 47 -3.44 21.11 -4.37
N LEU A 48 -4.35 20.87 -3.41
CA LEU A 48 -5.79 20.94 -3.65
C LEU A 48 -6.23 22.35 -4.07
N GLN A 49 -5.75 23.38 -3.38
CA GLN A 49 -6.04 24.78 -3.73
C GLN A 49 -5.55 25.12 -5.14
N GLN A 50 -4.33 24.70 -5.52
CA GLN A 50 -3.82 24.91 -6.88
C GLN A 50 -4.70 24.24 -7.93
N THR A 51 -5.15 23.01 -7.66
CA THR A 51 -6.01 22.24 -8.56
C THR A 51 -7.37 22.90 -8.74
N GLN A 52 -7.96 23.42 -7.65
CA GLN A 52 -9.22 24.18 -7.66
C GLN A 52 -9.09 25.52 -8.39
N ALA A 53 -7.94 26.18 -8.28
CA ALA A 53 -7.60 27.38 -9.05
C ALA A 53 -7.31 27.10 -10.54
N GLY A 54 -7.53 25.86 -11.01
CA GLY A 54 -7.39 25.48 -12.40
C GLY A 54 -5.96 25.15 -12.83
N LYS A 55 -4.98 25.19 -11.91
CA LYS A 55 -3.64 24.68 -12.23
C LYS A 55 -3.71 23.17 -12.45
N ARG A 56 -2.95 22.71 -13.43
CA ARG A 56 -2.81 21.29 -13.78
C ARG A 56 -1.37 20.87 -13.56
N GLY A 57 -1.19 19.57 -13.35
CA GLY A 57 0.14 18.97 -13.30
C GLY A 57 0.84 19.06 -14.67
N ILE A 58 2.08 18.61 -14.69
CA ILE A 58 2.83 18.41 -15.93
C ILE A 58 2.44 17.09 -16.60
N SER A 59 2.70 16.96 -17.89
CA SER A 59 2.40 15.71 -18.61
C SER A 59 3.27 14.55 -18.10
N ALA A 60 2.79 13.32 -18.25
CA ALA A 60 3.59 12.13 -17.94
C ALA A 60 4.90 12.11 -18.76
N ASP A 61 4.86 12.54 -20.02
CA ASP A 61 6.02 12.66 -20.89
C ASP A 61 7.06 13.66 -20.36
N ASP A 62 6.62 14.81 -19.84
CA ASP A 62 7.51 15.78 -19.21
C ASP A 62 8.18 15.21 -17.95
N VAL A 63 7.43 14.44 -17.15
CA VAL A 63 7.97 13.74 -15.98
C VAL A 63 9.01 12.72 -16.42
N ALA A 64 8.68 11.88 -17.40
CA ALA A 64 9.58 10.85 -17.93
C ALA A 64 10.89 11.47 -18.44
N ARG A 65 10.81 12.54 -19.25
CA ARG A 65 11.98 13.27 -19.73
C ARG A 65 12.85 13.82 -18.60
N LYS A 66 12.24 14.42 -17.57
CA LYS A 66 12.97 14.97 -16.42
C LYS A 66 13.67 13.88 -15.60
N LEU A 67 13.11 12.69 -15.56
CA LEU A 67 13.66 11.54 -14.85
C LEU A 67 14.62 10.69 -15.70
N GLY A 68 14.84 11.06 -16.97
CA GLY A 68 15.68 10.29 -17.89
C GLY A 68 15.06 8.95 -18.31
N LEU A 69 13.74 8.83 -18.25
CA LEU A 69 12.98 7.64 -18.62
C LEU A 69 12.50 7.77 -20.08
N SER A 70 12.65 6.68 -20.85
CA SER A 70 12.04 6.54 -22.18
C SER A 70 10.74 5.74 -22.06
N TRP A 71 9.65 6.27 -22.64
CA TRP A 71 8.33 5.65 -22.74
C TRP A 71 7.98 5.37 -24.19
#